data_AF-A0A832BVI9-F1
#
_entry.id   AF-A0A832BVI9-F1
#
_cell.length_a   1.000
_cell.length_b   1.000
_cell.length_c   1.000
_cell.angle_alpha   90.00
_cell.angle_beta   90.00
_cell.angle_gamma   90.00
#
_symmetry.space_group_name_H-M   'P 1'
#
loop_
_entity.id
_entity.type
_entity.pdbx_description
1 polymer ?
#
loop_
_entity_poly.entity_id
_entity_poly.type
_entity_poly.pdbx_seq_one_letter_code
_entity_poly.pdbx_strand_id
1 'polypeptide(L)'
;MDELKLKQLQYESDTWKRLLAFMMDENVHLKNWLSEILKQRLDPTTTEEMENFQNHFVKEDQLIGLLRHELVELDKLLVREIFEDGQLMKSVQKKLRQVRKNMIVSEREFRKLKSAFHSYLAENI
;
A
#
# COMPACT_ATOMS: atom_id res chain seq x y z
N MET A 1 6.89 29.28 -2.48
CA MET A 1 6.01 28.37 -3.28
C MET A 1 4.59 28.95 -3.27
N ASP A 2 3.83 28.87 -4.36
CA ASP A 2 2.42 29.30 -4.32
C ASP A 2 1.63 28.44 -3.32
N GLU A 3 0.93 29.08 -2.37
CA GLU A 3 0.26 28.41 -1.24
C GLU A 3 -0.75 27.35 -1.72
N LEU A 4 -1.39 27.63 -2.87
CA LEU A 4 -2.30 26.72 -3.57
C LEU A 4 -1.62 25.40 -3.96
N LYS A 5 -0.38 25.47 -4.45
CA LYS A 5 0.38 24.30 -4.89
C LYS A 5 0.78 23.43 -3.71
N LEU A 6 1.13 24.03 -2.59
CA LEU A 6 1.45 23.27 -1.38
C LEU A 6 0.23 22.53 -0.84
N LYS A 7 -0.92 23.21 -0.77
CA LYS A 7 -2.18 22.57 -0.35
C LYS A 7 -2.54 21.39 -1.25
N GLN A 8 -2.37 21.52 -2.57
CA GLN A 8 -2.57 20.40 -3.50
C GLN A 8 -1.70 19.18 -3.17
N LEU A 9 -0.42 19.39 -2.84
CA LEU A 9 0.48 18.30 -2.45
C LEU A 9 0.09 17.64 -1.13
N GLN A 10 -0.41 18.42 -0.17
CA GLN A 10 -0.93 17.88 1.09
C GLN A 10 -2.19 17.05 0.87
N TYR A 11 -3.14 17.53 0.06
CA TYR A 11 -4.34 16.77 -0.30
C TYR A 11 -4.02 15.46 -1.00
N GLU A 12 -3.01 15.47 -1.87
CA GLU A 12 -2.53 14.27 -2.54
C GLU A 12 -1.92 13.27 -1.55
N SER A 13 -1.06 13.72 -0.65
CA SER A 13 -0.49 12.89 0.43
C SER A 13 -1.60 12.25 1.28
N ASP A 14 -2.60 13.03 1.69
CA ASP A 14 -3.73 12.53 2.47
C ASP A 14 -4.59 11.53 1.71
N THR A 15 -4.71 11.69 0.39
CA THR A 15 -5.41 10.72 -0.46
C THR A 15 -4.66 9.40 -0.50
N TRP A 16 -3.33 9.41 -0.59
CA TRP A 16 -2.53 8.19 -0.51
C TRP A 16 -2.59 7.53 0.85
N LYS A 17 -2.60 8.29 1.96
CA LYS A 17 -2.79 7.72 3.30
C LYS A 17 -4.11 6.95 3.40
N ARG A 18 -5.20 7.53 2.88
CA ARG A 18 -6.52 6.87 2.84
C ARG A 18 -6.48 5.61 1.98
N LEU A 19 -5.83 5.64 0.82
CA LEU A 19 -5.66 4.46 -0.03
C LEU A 19 -4.89 3.35 0.69
N LEU A 20 -3.78 3.67 1.37
CA LEU A 20 -3.01 2.69 2.16
C LEU A 20 -3.76 2.19 3.40
N ALA A 21 -4.70 2.97 3.94
CA ALA A 21 -5.59 2.51 5.00
C ALA A 21 -6.54 1.45 4.44
N PHE A 22 -7.22 1.78 3.35
CA PHE A 22 -8.12 0.86 2.65
C PHE A 22 -7.42 -0.45 2.23
N MET A 23 -6.23 -0.37 1.62
CA MET A 23 -5.47 -1.57 1.22
C MET A 23 -5.11 -2.46 2.42
N MET A 24 -4.77 -1.86 3.56
CA MET A 24 -4.47 -2.62 4.78
C MET A 24 -5.70 -3.35 5.30
N ASP A 25 -6.84 -2.66 5.36
CA ASP A 25 -8.09 -3.25 5.82
C ASP A 25 -8.52 -4.40 4.90
N GLU A 26 -8.43 -4.21 3.58
CA GLU A 26 -8.65 -5.29 2.62
C GLU A 26 -7.68 -6.46 2.81
N ASN A 27 -6.39 -6.21 3.02
CA ASN A 27 -5.41 -7.26 3.24
C ASN A 27 -5.71 -8.07 4.51
N VAL A 28 -6.20 -7.41 5.58
CA VAL A 28 -6.68 -8.07 6.79
C VAL A 28 -7.88 -8.96 6.48
N HIS A 29 -8.86 -8.48 5.70
CA HIS A 29 -10.01 -9.29 5.29
C HIS A 29 -9.60 -10.54 4.50
N LEU A 30 -8.66 -10.43 3.57
CA LEU A 30 -8.16 -11.57 2.78
C LEU A 30 -7.45 -12.61 3.65
N LYS A 31 -6.59 -12.18 4.58
CA LYS A 31 -5.93 -13.08 5.54
C LYS A 31 -6.93 -13.80 6.46
N ASN A 32 -7.97 -13.09 6.90
CA ASN A 32 -9.04 -13.70 7.70
C ASN A 32 -9.77 -14.76 6.88
N TRP A 33 -10.09 -14.48 5.62
CA TRP A 33 -10.76 -15.45 4.75
C TRP A 33 -9.87 -16.68 4.49
N LEU A 34 -8.58 -16.47 4.19
CA LEU A 34 -7.60 -17.56 4.06
C LEU A 34 -7.57 -18.44 5.31
N SER A 35 -7.58 -17.83 6.50
CA SER A 35 -7.59 -18.54 7.78
C SER A 35 -8.85 -19.37 7.97
N GLU A 36 -10.02 -18.86 7.57
CA GLU A 36 -11.29 -19.62 7.66
C GLU A 36 -11.31 -20.81 6.71
N ILE A 37 -10.72 -20.69 5.52
CA ILE A 37 -10.64 -21.79 4.57
C ILE A 37 -9.69 -22.89 5.08
N LEU A 38 -8.53 -22.51 5.61
CA LEU A 38 -7.55 -23.44 6.19
C LEU A 38 -8.14 -24.26 7.35
N LYS A 39 -9.08 -23.71 8.11
CA LYS A 39 -9.79 -24.46 9.17
C LYS A 39 -10.69 -25.57 8.61
N GLN A 40 -11.17 -25.43 7.38
CA GLN A 40 -12.16 -26.32 6.77
C GLN A 40 -11.54 -27.39 5.86
N ARG A 41 -10.34 -27.16 5.32
CA ARG A 41 -9.68 -28.07 4.38
C ARG A 41 -8.23 -28.36 4.79
N LEU A 42 -7.92 -29.65 4.95
CA LEU A 42 -6.58 -30.18 5.30
C LEU A 42 -5.99 -31.01 4.14
N ASP A 43 -6.28 -30.61 2.90
CA ASP A 43 -5.67 -31.25 1.72
C ASP A 43 -4.22 -30.75 1.53
N PRO A 44 -3.24 -31.66 1.30
CA PRO A 44 -1.82 -31.29 1.19
C PRO A 44 -1.48 -30.33 0.04
N THR A 45 -2.12 -30.48 -1.13
CA THR A 45 -1.87 -29.61 -2.30
C THR A 45 -2.48 -28.22 -2.16
N THR A 46 -3.58 -28.12 -1.44
CA THR A 46 -4.25 -26.87 -1.09
C THR A 46 -3.39 -26.07 -0.10
N THR A 47 -2.58 -26.76 0.71
CA THR A 47 -1.76 -26.15 1.77
C THR A 47 -0.62 -25.31 1.18
N GLU A 48 0.05 -25.77 0.12
CA GLU A 48 1.19 -25.05 -0.50
C GLU A 48 0.78 -23.70 -1.12
N GLU A 49 -0.29 -23.69 -1.92
CA GLU A 49 -0.81 -22.45 -2.51
C GLU A 49 -1.33 -21.47 -1.45
N MET A 50 -1.95 -21.98 -0.38
CA MET A 50 -2.39 -21.16 0.73
C MET A 50 -1.22 -20.53 1.50
N GLU A 51 -0.12 -21.26 1.70
CA GLU A 51 1.12 -20.72 2.27
C GLU A 51 1.72 -19.63 1.35
N ASN A 52 1.68 -19.84 0.02
CA ASN A 52 2.10 -18.83 -0.93
C ASN A 52 1.28 -17.54 -0.79
N PHE A 53 -0.05 -17.62 -0.74
CA PHE A 53 -0.90 -16.44 -0.52
C PHE A 53 -0.63 -15.76 0.83
N GLN A 54 -0.50 -16.53 1.91
CA GLN A 54 -0.16 -16.00 3.23
C GLN A 54 1.14 -15.20 3.19
N ASN A 55 2.18 -15.73 2.56
CA ASN A 55 3.47 -15.05 2.40
C ASN A 55 3.34 -13.75 1.59
N HIS A 56 2.52 -13.73 0.55
CA HIS A 56 2.26 -12.50 -0.23
C HIS A 56 1.49 -11.46 0.59
N PHE A 57 0.49 -11.86 1.38
CA PHE A 57 -0.24 -10.92 2.25
C PHE A 57 0.66 -10.30 3.32
N VAL A 58 1.57 -11.08 3.92
CA VAL A 58 2.55 -10.56 4.89
C VAL A 58 3.51 -9.57 4.22
N LYS A 59 3.98 -9.85 2.99
CA LYS A 59 4.82 -8.91 2.22
C LYS A 59 4.06 -7.62 1.92
N GLU A 60 2.77 -7.70 1.64
CA GLU A 60 1.94 -6.52 1.39
C GLU A 60 1.80 -5.66 2.65
N ASP A 61 1.61 -6.25 3.84
CA ASP A 61 1.58 -5.49 5.10
C ASP A 61 2.87 -4.69 5.30
N GLN A 62 4.01 -5.33 5.03
CA GLN A 62 5.33 -4.69 5.13
C GLN A 62 5.46 -3.54 4.13
N LEU A 63 5.06 -3.75 2.88
CA LEU A 63 5.10 -2.73 1.84
C LEU A 63 4.21 -1.52 2.19
N ILE A 64 2.98 -1.76 2.64
CA ILE A 64 2.08 -0.70 3.11
C ILE A 64 2.70 0.06 4.28
N GLY A 65 3.33 -0.65 5.24
CA GLY A 65 4.05 -0.04 6.35
C GLY A 65 5.18 0.89 5.89
N LEU A 66 6.00 0.44 4.93
CA LEU A 66 7.06 1.25 4.34
C LEU A 66 6.51 2.50 3.63
N LEU A 67 5.45 2.35 2.84
CA LEU A 67 4.81 3.47 2.13
C LEU A 67 4.21 4.50 3.10
N ARG A 68 3.58 4.06 4.19
CA ARG A 68 3.10 4.96 5.25
C ARG A 68 4.24 5.75 5.85
N HIS A 69 5.38 5.13 6.11
CA HIS A 69 6.56 5.83 6.58
C HIS A 69 7.08 6.84 5.54
N GLU A 70 7.12 6.48 4.25
CA GLU A 70 7.53 7.40 3.19
C GLU A 70 6.62 8.63 3.08
N LEU A 71 5.31 8.47 3.29
CA LEU A 71 4.33 9.56 3.31
C LEU A 71 4.54 10.49 4.51
N VAL A 72 4.80 9.93 5.70
CA VAL A 72 5.13 10.73 6.88
C VAL A 72 6.39 11.58 6.65
N GLU A 73 7.41 11.02 6.02
CA GLU A 73 8.62 11.77 5.66
C GLU A 73 8.36 12.83 4.58
N LEU A 74 7.47 12.55 3.62
CA LEU A 74 7.02 13.56 2.64
C LEU A 74 6.30 14.72 3.34
N ASP A 75 5.39 14.44 4.26
CA ASP A 75 4.65 15.48 4.99
C ASP A 75 5.58 16.37 5.81
N LYS A 76 6.56 15.77 6.51
CA LYS A 76 7.59 16.53 7.24
C LYS A 76 8.37 17.46 6.31
N LEU A 77 8.72 16.99 5.12
CA LEU A 77 9.40 17.81 4.10
C LEU A 77 8.51 18.94 3.59
N LEU A 78 7.22 18.68 3.35
CA LEU A 78 6.25 19.69 2.93
C LEU A 78 6.08 20.78 4.00
N VAL A 79 6.03 20.40 5.28
CA VAL A 79 5.95 21.35 6.39
C VAL A 79 7.21 22.20 6.48
N ARG A 80 8.40 21.62 6.34
CA ARG A 80 9.67 22.38 6.37
C ARG A 80 9.78 23.38 5.22
N GLU A 81 9.35 22.99 4.02
CA GLU A 81 9.36 23.84 2.83
C GLU A 81 8.49 25.11 2.99
N ILE A 82 7.47 25.10 3.87
CA ILE A 82 6.70 26.30 4.24
C ILE A 82 7.62 27.37 4.84
N PHE A 83 8.54 26.95 5.70
CA PHE A 83 9.40 27.85 6.47
C PHE A 83 10.69 28.22 5.73
N GLU A 84 11.13 27.39 4.78
CA GLU A 84 12.38 27.55 4.03
C GLU A 84 12.20 28.21 2.65
N ASP A 85 11.00 28.74 2.36
CA ASP A 85 10.64 29.54 1.17
C ASP A 85 11.26 29.06 -0.16
N GLY A 86 11.05 27.79 -0.51
CA GLY A 86 11.48 27.26 -1.81
C GLY A 86 12.82 26.53 -1.83
N GLN A 87 13.60 26.56 -0.74
CA GLN A 87 14.95 25.97 -0.71
C GLN A 87 14.96 24.44 -0.81
N LEU A 88 13.92 23.75 -0.31
CA LEU A 88 13.79 22.29 -0.35
C LEU A 88 12.95 21.78 -1.52
N MET A 89 12.47 22.65 -2.40
CA MET A 89 11.60 22.30 -3.54
C MET A 89 12.12 21.11 -4.35
N LYS A 90 13.42 21.07 -4.64
CA LYS A 90 14.03 19.96 -5.41
C LYS A 90 13.91 18.63 -4.67
N SER A 91 14.11 18.64 -3.35
CA SER A 91 13.99 17.47 -2.47
C SER A 91 12.54 17.02 -2.35
N VAL A 92 11.61 17.96 -2.17
CA VAL A 92 10.16 17.70 -2.15
C VAL A 92 9.73 17.03 -3.45
N GLN A 93 10.08 17.61 -4.60
CA GLN A 93 9.73 17.03 -5.91
C GLN A 93 10.33 15.65 -6.14
N LYS A 94 11.58 15.41 -5.70
CA LYS A 94 12.22 14.10 -5.79
C LYS A 94 11.47 13.06 -4.96
N LYS A 95 11.16 13.37 -3.69
CA LYS A 95 10.43 12.46 -2.79
C LYS A 95 9.01 12.21 -3.31
N LEU A 96 8.32 13.24 -3.78
CA LEU A 96 6.98 13.14 -4.35
C LEU A 96 6.93 12.19 -5.56
N ARG A 97 7.89 12.31 -6.49
CA ARG A 97 7.99 11.41 -7.65
C ARG A 97 8.22 9.96 -7.22
N GLN A 98 9.07 9.75 -6.21
CA GLN A 98 9.35 8.42 -5.69
C GLN A 98 8.10 7.80 -5.05
N VAL A 99 7.43 8.53 -4.17
CA VAL A 99 6.21 8.09 -3.49
C VAL A 99 5.12 7.78 -4.51
N ARG A 100 4.86 8.66 -5.48
CA ARG A 100 3.91 8.40 -6.58
C ARG A 100 4.18 7.09 -7.29
N LYS A 101 5.43 6.87 -7.69
CA LYS A 101 5.82 5.64 -8.38
C LYS A 101 5.56 4.42 -7.51
N ASN A 102 5.96 4.48 -6.23
CA ASN A 102 5.80 3.37 -5.31
C ASN A 102 4.31 3.07 -5.04
N MET A 103 3.48 4.11 -4.87
CA MET A 103 2.03 3.99 -4.71
C MET A 103 1.37 3.29 -5.91
N ILE A 104 1.69 3.73 -7.14
CA ILE A 104 1.12 3.14 -8.36
C ILE A 104 1.51 1.66 -8.48
N VAL A 105 2.77 1.33 -8.19
CA VAL A 105 3.25 -0.05 -8.26
C VAL A 105 2.57 -0.91 -7.19
N SER A 106 2.54 -0.46 -5.93
CA SER A 106 1.92 -1.20 -4.83
C SER A 106 0.43 -1.44 -5.07
N GLU A 107 -0.33 -0.41 -5.48
CA GLU A 107 -1.76 -0.57 -5.76
C GLU A 107 -2.01 -1.57 -6.90
N ARG A 108 -1.15 -1.58 -7.92
CA ARG A 108 -1.25 -2.54 -9.03
C ARG A 108 -0.94 -3.97 -8.58
N GLU A 109 0.15 -4.17 -7.83
CA GLU A 109 0.52 -5.51 -7.38
C GLU A 109 -0.51 -6.06 -6.37
N PHE A 110 -1.05 -5.22 -5.49
CA PHE A 110 -2.14 -5.61 -4.58
C PHE A 110 -3.40 -6.04 -5.33
N ARG A 111 -3.80 -5.30 -6.37
CA ARG A 111 -4.93 -5.69 -7.24
C ARG A 111 -4.72 -7.04 -7.91
N LYS A 112 -3.50 -7.32 -8.38
CA LYS A 112 -3.17 -8.63 -8.98
C LYS A 112 -3.24 -9.74 -7.94
N LEU A 113 -2.68 -9.53 -6.75
CA LEU A 113 -2.71 -10.50 -5.65
C LEU A 113 -4.15 -10.86 -5.27
N LYS A 114 -5.01 -9.84 -5.12
CA LYS A 114 -6.45 -10.03 -4.89
C LYS A 114 -7.11 -10.86 -5.99
N SER A 115 -6.87 -10.50 -7.25
CA SER A 115 -7.44 -11.22 -8.38
C SER A 115 -6.99 -12.67 -8.41
N ALA A 116 -5.68 -12.92 -8.22
CA ALA A 116 -5.12 -14.26 -8.19
C ALA A 116 -5.71 -15.10 -7.06
N PHE A 117 -5.87 -14.49 -5.87
CA PHE A 117 -6.50 -15.15 -4.73
C PHE A 117 -7.95 -15.52 -5.05
N HIS A 118 -8.78 -14.58 -5.51
CA HIS A 118 -10.17 -14.88 -5.85
C HIS A 118 -10.33 -15.91 -6.97
N SER A 119 -9.47 -15.88 -7.99
CA SER A 119 -9.45 -16.90 -9.04
C SER A 119 -9.13 -18.27 -8.48
N TYR A 120 -8.10 -18.36 -7.62
CA TYR A 120 -7.75 -19.61 -6.95
C TYR A 120 -8.93 -20.15 -6.11
N LEU A 121 -9.62 -19.29 -5.36
CA LEU A 121 -10.79 -19.71 -4.59
C LEU A 121 -11.91 -20.23 -5.51
N ALA A 122 -12.21 -19.56 -6.62
CA ALA A 122 -13.26 -19.98 -7.53
C ALA A 122 -12.99 -21.31 -8.23
N GLU A 123 -11.71 -21.65 -8.44
CA GLU A 123 -11.30 -22.89 -9.13
C GLU A 123 -11.17 -24.09 -8.17
N ASN A 124 -10.86 -23.84 -6.89
CA ASN A 124 -10.45 -24.89 -5.96
C ASN A 124 -11.39 -25.06 -4.74
N ILE A 125 -12.34 -24.14 -4.52
CA ILE A 125 -13.26 -24.17 -3.37
C ILE A 125 -14.70 -24.33 -3.84
#